data_AF-A0A7C3Z4F1-F1
#
_entry.id   AF-A0A7C3Z4F1-F1
#
_cell.length_a   1.000
_cell.length_b   1.000
_cell.length_c   1.000
_cell.angle_alpha   90.00
_cell.angle_beta   90.00
_cell.angle_gamma   90.00
#
_symmetry.space_group_name_H-M   'P 1'
#
loop_
_entity.id
_entity.type
_entity.pdbx_description
1 polymer ?
#
loop_
_entity_poly.entity_id
_entity_poly.type
_entity_poly.pdbx_seq_one_letter_code
_entity_poly.pdbx_strand_id
1 'polypeptide(L)'
;MFVFMVGKKTGKLEKELLAKEEAEAHEEEEAVEELGKAGEMREVGVETLADYICWELLKEKDRTLNVGELSGRLGANPAEVEKIAHILQDRGVVQLTYPVNVLSNPSVRLVVELNRRLPAVIIGTIIDRYTLTGPHISVPVAIVDEKNESRPIYHLFAPVVGPYTRIMLDYLKEELARQVPVESEEISDPRLSPKLAEKFHNAAIELVGREFPSITGQTKKYICDILLFAMYGLGDIELLMLDDWLEEIGINGAQNPISVYHRRYGWLKTNIRVQSEEEIYNYAAQIGRKAGREITLLSPIMDAHLVSGDRVSATLFPISTLGDTITIRRFARNPWTIVDFIDPKMNTLSSEMAAFLWLSIQYEMNMLVVGGTASGKTSTLNTLCHLIPPSQRTITIEDTRELSLPSYLKWNWIPLTTRNPNPEGKGGVGMLELMVGSLRMRPDRVIVGEVRRRREAEVLFEAMHTGHAVYSTVHADNAPQLIRRLTNPPIELPANELQALHLVIVQYRDRRKGVRRTSEITELTSGAAGQATLNPIYRWRPRTDTFDKVNDSLRVIEELNMHTGMTVEEIKTDISEKKLILEWMLRNNVRTVDQVGSMVGFYYKSPAEVLRAAEKNLPPEKVFG
;
A
#
# COMPACT_ATOMS: atom_id res chain seq x y z
N MET A 1 8.71 -14.66 53.63
CA MET A 1 10.01 -13.99 53.34
C MET A 1 10.73 -14.54 52.12
N PHE A 2 10.56 -15.83 51.75
CA PHE A 2 11.17 -16.43 50.56
C PHE A 2 10.54 -16.01 49.20
N VAL A 3 9.24 -15.70 49.16
CA VAL A 3 8.54 -15.32 47.92
C VAL A 3 8.90 -13.89 47.44
N PHE A 4 9.29 -12.99 48.35
CA PHE A 4 9.69 -11.62 48.01
C PHE A 4 11.13 -11.48 47.51
N MET A 5 12.01 -12.46 47.76
CA MET A 5 13.40 -12.44 47.30
C MET A 5 13.55 -12.99 45.87
N VAL A 6 12.69 -13.91 45.45
CA VAL A 6 12.72 -14.48 44.09
C VAL A 6 12.23 -13.47 43.06
N GLY A 7 11.14 -12.73 43.35
CA GLY A 7 10.59 -11.71 42.44
C GLY A 7 11.49 -10.47 42.21
N LYS A 8 12.39 -10.15 43.15
CA LYS A 8 13.39 -9.07 42.97
C LYS A 8 14.62 -9.51 42.17
N LYS A 9 14.95 -10.81 42.16
CA LYS A 9 16.06 -11.36 41.36
C LYS A 9 15.64 -11.59 39.91
N THR A 10 14.40 -12.02 39.65
CA THR A 10 13.87 -12.21 38.28
C THR A 10 13.71 -10.88 37.53
N GLY A 11 13.14 -9.86 38.17
CA GLY A 11 12.98 -8.53 37.54
C GLY A 11 14.30 -7.76 37.32
N LYS A 12 15.40 -8.16 37.98
CA LYS A 12 16.74 -7.61 37.72
C LYS A 12 17.40 -8.34 36.54
N LEU A 13 17.22 -9.66 36.44
CA LEU A 13 17.70 -10.45 35.31
C LEU A 13 16.98 -10.08 33.99
N GLU A 14 15.66 -9.88 34.03
CA GLU A 14 14.89 -9.45 32.85
C GLU A 14 15.29 -8.06 32.37
N LYS A 15 15.55 -7.11 33.29
CA LYS A 15 16.05 -5.78 32.93
C LYS A 15 17.49 -5.81 32.42
N GLU A 16 18.34 -6.68 32.97
CA GLU A 16 19.72 -6.86 32.49
C GLU A 16 19.73 -7.57 31.12
N LEU A 17 18.81 -8.49 30.82
CA LEU A 17 18.64 -9.08 29.49
C LEU A 17 18.10 -8.07 28.48
N LEU A 18 17.04 -7.33 28.81
CA LEU A 18 16.48 -6.28 27.93
C LEU A 18 17.50 -5.18 27.64
N ALA A 19 18.27 -4.74 28.64
CA ALA A 19 19.33 -3.76 28.44
C ALA A 19 20.49 -4.30 27.59
N LYS A 20 20.72 -5.61 27.61
CA LYS A 20 21.74 -6.27 26.78
C LYS A 20 21.25 -6.49 25.35
N GLU A 21 19.96 -6.82 25.17
CA GLU A 21 19.30 -6.88 23.86
C GLU A 21 19.19 -5.48 23.22
N GLU A 22 18.91 -4.43 23.99
CA GLU A 22 18.91 -3.04 23.52
C GLU A 22 20.32 -2.55 23.18
N ALA A 23 21.34 -2.96 23.93
CA ALA A 23 22.74 -2.61 23.66
C ALA A 23 23.30 -3.36 22.43
N GLU A 24 22.98 -4.65 22.27
CA GLU A 24 23.35 -5.43 21.07
C GLU A 24 22.61 -4.91 19.82
N ALA A 25 21.34 -4.49 19.96
CA ALA A 25 20.60 -3.82 18.88
C ALA A 25 21.20 -2.46 18.50
N HIS A 26 21.71 -1.69 19.47
CA HIS A 26 22.36 -0.41 19.23
C HIS A 26 23.74 -0.56 18.58
N GLU A 27 24.54 -1.55 18.99
CA GLU A 27 25.84 -1.86 18.36
C GLU A 27 25.67 -2.40 16.92
N GLU A 28 24.58 -3.13 16.63
CA GLU A 28 24.26 -3.59 15.28
C GLU A 28 23.62 -2.50 14.40
N GLU A 29 22.80 -1.59 14.95
CA GLU A 29 22.35 -0.38 14.25
C GLU A 29 23.55 0.50 13.88
N GLU A 30 24.51 0.70 14.77
CA GLU A 30 25.75 1.41 14.46
C GLU A 30 26.59 0.66 13.42
N ALA A 31 26.63 -0.67 13.41
CA ALA A 31 27.33 -1.45 12.38
C ALA A 31 26.66 -1.33 10.99
N VAL A 32 25.33 -1.29 10.93
CA VAL A 32 24.56 -1.03 9.69
C VAL A 32 24.74 0.42 9.23
N GLU A 33 24.86 1.36 10.17
CA GLU A 33 25.08 2.79 9.88
C GLU A 33 26.54 3.09 9.47
N GLU A 34 27.53 2.37 10.00
CA GLU A 34 28.94 2.46 9.61
C GLU A 34 29.22 1.82 8.24
N LEU A 35 28.56 0.71 7.91
CA LEU A 35 28.56 0.13 6.56
C LEU A 35 27.93 1.08 5.51
N GLY A 36 27.09 2.02 5.93
CA GLY A 36 26.44 3.03 5.08
C GLY A 36 27.30 4.25 4.70
N LYS A 37 28.49 4.44 5.30
CA LYS A 37 29.34 5.62 5.07
C LYS A 37 30.24 5.52 3.83
N ALA A 38 30.32 4.37 3.18
CA ALA A 38 31.22 4.13 2.05
C ALA A 38 30.53 3.66 0.77
N GLY A 39 29.42 4.27 0.33
CA GLY A 39 28.94 4.18 -1.06
C GLY A 39 28.56 2.81 -1.64
N GLU A 40 28.79 1.70 -0.93
CA GLU A 40 28.56 0.32 -1.35
C GLU A 40 27.47 -0.30 -0.48
N MET A 41 26.22 -0.34 -0.98
CA MET A 41 25.20 -1.22 -0.41
C MET A 41 25.43 -2.64 -0.91
N ARG A 42 25.50 -3.61 0.00
CA ARG A 42 25.66 -5.03 -0.30
C ARG A 42 24.45 -5.80 0.22
N GLU A 43 23.99 -6.79 -0.53
CA GLU A 43 22.97 -7.71 -0.03
C GLU A 43 23.54 -8.49 1.17
N VAL A 44 22.75 -8.62 2.24
CA VAL A 44 23.12 -9.41 3.42
C VAL A 44 22.85 -10.88 3.11
N GLY A 45 23.84 -11.74 3.27
CA GLY A 45 23.66 -13.20 3.14
C GLY A 45 22.97 -13.77 4.37
N VAL A 46 21.93 -14.56 4.18
CA VAL A 46 21.31 -15.35 5.25
C VAL A 46 21.65 -16.81 5.05
N GLU A 47 22.56 -17.26 5.89
CA GLU A 47 23.19 -18.57 5.84
C GLU A 47 23.01 -19.26 7.18
N THR A 48 22.65 -20.54 7.15
CA THR A 48 22.41 -21.35 8.36
C THR A 48 23.46 -22.45 8.46
N LEU A 49 23.35 -23.27 9.52
CA LEU A 49 24.26 -24.39 9.74
C LEU A 49 24.32 -25.36 8.54
N ALA A 50 23.24 -25.53 7.76
CA ALA A 50 23.23 -26.35 6.54
C ALA A 50 24.26 -25.92 5.50
N ASP A 51 24.33 -24.61 5.38
CA ASP A 51 25.15 -23.86 4.47
C ASP A 51 26.62 -23.99 4.94
N TYR A 52 26.89 -23.75 6.23
CA TYR A 52 28.22 -23.93 6.85
C TYR A 52 28.75 -25.37 6.79
N ILE A 53 27.90 -26.38 6.97
CA ILE A 53 28.26 -27.79 6.82
C ILE A 53 28.78 -28.04 5.39
N CYS A 54 28.04 -27.60 4.38
CA CYS A 54 28.44 -27.82 2.99
C CYS A 54 29.70 -27.04 2.62
N TRP A 55 29.93 -25.82 3.13
CA TRP A 55 31.18 -25.10 2.89
C TRP A 55 32.39 -25.76 3.55
N GLU A 56 32.25 -26.35 4.74
CA GLU A 56 33.32 -27.14 5.35
C GLU A 56 33.62 -28.41 4.54
N LEU A 57 32.59 -29.10 4.05
CA LEU A 57 32.77 -30.27 3.18
C LEU A 57 33.46 -29.92 1.85
N LEU A 58 33.16 -28.74 1.27
CA LEU A 58 33.79 -28.26 0.04
C LEU A 58 35.31 -28.05 0.19
N LYS A 59 35.76 -27.57 1.36
CA LYS A 59 37.20 -27.34 1.62
C LYS A 59 38.02 -28.63 1.56
N GLU A 60 37.39 -29.78 1.79
CA GLU A 60 38.06 -31.07 1.97
C GLU A 60 38.14 -31.93 0.70
N LYS A 61 37.76 -31.39 -0.48
CA LYS A 61 37.99 -31.94 -1.84
C LYS A 61 37.88 -33.48 -1.93
N ASP A 62 36.67 -34.02 -1.70
CA ASP A 62 36.29 -35.46 -1.71
C ASP A 62 36.50 -36.27 -0.42
N ARG A 63 37.01 -35.70 0.67
CA ARG A 63 37.05 -36.42 1.96
C ARG A 63 35.69 -36.44 2.66
N THR A 64 35.43 -37.57 3.32
CA THR A 64 34.28 -37.74 4.22
C THR A 64 34.66 -37.22 5.60
N LEU A 65 33.88 -36.30 6.16
CA LEU A 65 34.04 -35.82 7.54
C LEU A 65 33.06 -36.56 8.45
N ASN A 66 33.44 -36.86 9.68
CA ASN A 66 32.46 -37.40 10.64
C ASN A 66 31.63 -36.27 11.29
N VAL A 67 30.41 -36.58 11.73
CA VAL A 67 29.50 -35.60 12.35
C VAL A 67 30.12 -34.93 13.58
N GLY A 68 30.92 -35.66 14.36
CA GLY A 68 31.63 -35.09 15.51
C GLY A 68 32.69 -34.06 15.11
N GLU A 69 33.41 -34.29 14.01
CA GLU A 69 34.38 -33.33 13.44
C GLU A 69 33.68 -32.07 12.93
N LEU A 70 32.58 -32.23 12.20
CA LEU A 70 31.77 -31.09 11.72
C LEU A 70 31.20 -30.28 12.88
N SER A 71 30.63 -30.95 13.88
CA SER A 71 30.13 -30.33 15.11
C SER A 71 31.22 -29.54 15.83
N GLY A 72 32.41 -30.12 16.01
CA GLY A 72 33.53 -29.46 16.68
C GLY A 72 34.05 -28.24 15.91
N ARG A 73 34.12 -28.31 14.58
CA ARG A 73 34.55 -27.19 13.73
C ARG A 73 33.56 -26.03 13.72
N LEU A 74 32.26 -26.34 13.69
CA LEU A 74 31.18 -25.37 13.56
C LEU A 74 30.63 -24.88 14.91
N GLY A 75 31.07 -25.47 16.03
CA GLY A 75 30.54 -25.17 17.36
C GLY A 75 29.05 -25.54 17.53
N ALA A 76 28.57 -26.50 16.75
CA ALA A 76 27.16 -26.86 16.67
C ALA A 76 26.86 -28.21 17.36
N ASN A 77 25.60 -28.44 17.75
CA ASN A 77 25.19 -29.71 18.35
C ASN A 77 25.31 -30.86 17.33
N PRO A 78 26.00 -31.99 17.65
CA PRO A 78 26.12 -33.14 16.75
C PRO A 78 24.78 -33.66 16.20
N ALA A 79 23.74 -33.68 17.04
CA ALA A 79 22.41 -34.16 16.63
C ALA A 79 21.76 -33.24 15.58
N GLU A 80 21.99 -31.93 15.68
CA GLU A 80 21.49 -30.95 14.71
C GLU A 80 22.26 -31.06 13.38
N VAL A 81 23.58 -31.25 13.43
CA VAL A 81 24.42 -31.49 12.25
C VAL A 81 23.99 -32.75 11.50
N GLU A 82 23.77 -33.86 12.22
CA GLU A 82 23.31 -35.11 11.64
C GLU A 82 21.93 -34.97 10.98
N LYS A 83 21.01 -34.27 11.64
CA LYS A 83 19.67 -34.02 11.11
C LYS A 83 19.68 -33.16 9.86
N ILE A 84 20.48 -32.10 9.83
CA ILE A 84 20.64 -31.27 8.64
C ILE A 84 21.25 -32.10 7.50
N ALA A 85 22.22 -32.97 7.79
CA ALA A 85 22.78 -33.88 6.79
C ALA A 85 21.73 -34.84 6.23
N HIS A 86 20.80 -35.35 7.03
CA HIS A 86 19.64 -36.12 6.54
C HIS A 86 18.77 -35.32 5.58
N ILE A 87 18.39 -34.09 5.95
CA ILE A 87 17.55 -33.23 5.10
C ILE A 87 18.24 -32.95 3.75
N LEU A 88 19.54 -32.70 3.78
CA LEU A 88 20.34 -32.50 2.57
C LEU A 88 20.50 -33.80 1.76
N GLN A 89 20.56 -34.96 2.42
CA GLN A 89 20.62 -36.26 1.75
C GLN A 89 19.33 -36.60 1.02
N ASP A 90 18.17 -36.28 1.59
CA ASP A 90 16.85 -36.49 0.96
C ASP A 90 16.72 -35.72 -0.36
N ARG A 91 17.45 -34.61 -0.50
CA ARG A 91 17.55 -33.83 -1.74
C ARG A 91 18.77 -34.20 -2.60
N GLY A 92 19.51 -35.25 -2.23
CA GLY A 92 20.68 -35.76 -2.97
C GLY A 92 21.92 -34.88 -2.90
N VAL A 93 21.98 -33.92 -1.97
CA VAL A 93 23.10 -32.97 -1.86
C VAL A 93 24.29 -33.58 -1.13
N VAL A 94 24.02 -34.34 -0.06
CA VAL A 94 25.04 -35.04 0.72
C VAL A 94 24.74 -36.52 0.81
N GLN A 95 25.75 -37.31 1.15
CA GLN A 95 25.62 -38.72 1.47
C GLN A 95 26.01 -38.93 2.94
N LEU A 96 25.06 -39.39 3.75
CA LEU A 96 25.29 -39.80 5.13
C LEU A 96 25.56 -41.30 5.17
N THR A 97 26.64 -41.72 5.84
CA THR A 97 27.01 -43.12 6.00
C THR A 97 27.13 -43.47 7.49
N TYR A 98 26.35 -44.46 7.92
CA TYR A 98 26.42 -44.98 9.28
C TYR A 98 27.46 -46.10 9.36
N PRO A 99 28.48 -45.99 10.23
CA PRO A 99 29.41 -47.07 10.45
C PRO A 99 28.72 -48.27 11.09
N VAL A 100 29.23 -49.47 10.82
CA VAL A 100 28.71 -50.73 11.41
C VAL A 100 28.92 -50.74 12.93
N ASN A 101 29.88 -49.98 13.43
CA ASN A 101 30.12 -49.80 14.86
C ASN A 101 29.18 -48.73 15.44
N VAL A 102 28.31 -49.14 16.36
CA VAL A 102 27.34 -48.28 17.06
C VAL A 102 28.01 -47.15 17.87
N LEU A 103 29.29 -47.28 18.20
CA LEU A 103 30.07 -46.27 18.92
C LEU A 103 30.77 -45.25 18.01
N SER A 104 30.69 -45.40 16.69
CA SER A 104 31.35 -44.50 15.74
C SER A 104 30.37 -43.48 15.18
N ASN A 105 30.80 -42.22 15.07
CA ASN A 105 29.96 -41.15 14.53
C ASN A 105 29.66 -41.40 13.03
N PRO A 106 28.46 -41.07 12.55
CA PRO A 106 28.15 -41.10 11.13
C PRO A 106 29.04 -40.14 10.35
N SER A 107 29.24 -40.43 9.07
CA SER A 107 30.12 -39.67 8.19
C SER A 107 29.35 -39.04 7.04
N VAL A 108 29.68 -37.79 6.72
CA VAL A 108 29.00 -36.97 5.71
C VAL A 108 29.96 -36.68 4.57
N ARG A 109 29.48 -36.86 3.34
CA ARG A 109 30.19 -36.47 2.12
C ARG A 109 29.30 -35.56 1.28
N LEU A 110 29.84 -34.48 0.73
CA LEU A 110 29.14 -33.68 -0.27
C LEU A 110 29.11 -34.41 -1.62
N VAL A 111 27.92 -34.50 -2.22
CA VAL A 111 27.68 -35.17 -3.51
C VAL A 111 27.45 -34.14 -4.61
N VAL A 112 26.68 -33.09 -4.31
CA VAL A 112 26.35 -32.02 -5.26
C VAL A 112 26.77 -30.68 -4.66
N GLU A 113 27.61 -29.95 -5.39
CA GLU A 113 27.90 -28.55 -5.09
C GLU A 113 26.81 -27.65 -5.70
N LEU A 114 26.20 -26.83 -4.85
CA LEU A 114 25.28 -25.78 -5.29
C LEU A 114 26.02 -24.44 -5.36
N ASN A 115 25.76 -23.70 -6.44
CA ASN A 115 26.37 -22.39 -6.64
C ASN A 115 25.88 -21.41 -5.57
N ARG A 116 26.83 -20.85 -4.81
CA ARG A 116 26.56 -19.72 -3.93
C ARG A 116 26.24 -18.50 -4.79
N ARG A 117 25.02 -17.98 -4.67
CA ARG A 117 24.68 -16.70 -5.28
C ARG A 117 25.44 -15.62 -4.49
N LEU A 118 26.41 -14.99 -5.14
CA LEU A 118 27.09 -13.85 -4.53
C LEU A 118 26.13 -12.65 -4.51
N PRO A 119 26.20 -11.80 -3.45
CA PRO A 119 25.50 -10.53 -3.43
C PRO A 119 25.72 -9.78 -4.73
N ALA A 120 24.64 -9.31 -5.36
CA ALA A 120 24.77 -8.50 -6.55
C ALA A 120 25.52 -7.20 -6.22
N VAL A 121 26.54 -6.88 -7.01
CA VAL A 121 27.22 -5.58 -6.93
C VAL A 121 26.43 -4.60 -7.79
N ILE A 122 26.06 -3.45 -7.22
CA ILE A 122 25.36 -2.40 -7.94
C ILE A 122 26.30 -1.84 -9.02
N ILE A 123 25.88 -1.86 -10.28
CA ILE A 123 26.63 -1.30 -11.41
C ILE A 123 25.90 -0.04 -11.90
N GLY A 124 26.08 1.08 -11.20
CA GLY A 124 25.43 2.33 -11.60
C GLY A 124 25.52 3.44 -10.55
N THR A 125 24.87 4.56 -10.85
CA THR A 125 24.78 5.70 -9.92
C THR A 125 23.49 5.59 -9.11
N ILE A 126 23.57 5.60 -7.79
CA ILE A 126 22.38 5.60 -6.93
C ILE A 126 21.72 6.99 -6.99
N ILE A 127 20.50 7.05 -7.51
CA ILE A 127 19.68 8.26 -7.61
C ILE A 127 18.94 8.52 -6.30
N ASP A 128 18.43 7.47 -5.66
CA ASP A 128 17.64 7.55 -4.43
C ASP A 128 17.82 6.28 -3.59
N ARG A 129 17.64 6.42 -2.28
CA ARG A 129 17.75 5.29 -1.34
C ARG A 129 16.82 5.48 -0.15
N TYR A 130 16.20 4.39 0.28
CA TYR A 130 15.37 4.34 1.48
C TYR A 130 15.28 2.90 1.97
N THR A 131 14.73 2.71 3.18
CA THR A 131 14.58 1.38 3.79
C THR A 131 13.10 1.07 3.92
N LEU A 132 12.71 -0.13 3.50
CA LEU A 132 11.40 -0.70 3.78
C LEU A 132 11.41 -1.30 5.17
N THR A 133 10.42 -0.93 5.98
CA THR A 133 10.26 -1.48 7.33
C THR A 133 9.01 -2.36 7.36
N GLY A 134 9.23 -3.67 7.40
CA GLY A 134 8.22 -4.66 7.76
C GLY A 134 8.19 -4.93 9.27
N PRO A 135 7.36 -5.87 9.74
CA PRO A 135 7.25 -6.21 11.16
C PRO A 135 8.58 -6.67 11.78
N HIS A 136 9.34 -7.53 11.09
CA HIS A 136 10.64 -8.02 11.55
C HIS A 136 11.73 -8.02 10.46
N ILE A 137 11.46 -7.43 9.30
CA ILE A 137 12.41 -7.29 8.19
C ILE A 137 12.59 -5.81 7.85
N SER A 138 13.85 -5.37 7.80
CA SER A 138 14.25 -4.10 7.20
C SER A 138 14.99 -4.37 5.90
N VAL A 139 14.46 -3.90 4.77
CA VAL A 139 15.05 -4.12 3.44
C VAL A 139 15.44 -2.80 2.81
N PRO A 140 16.74 -2.54 2.60
CA PRO A 140 17.16 -1.36 1.85
C PRO A 140 16.66 -1.44 0.39
N VAL A 141 16.36 -0.28 -0.18
CA VAL A 141 15.98 -0.08 -1.57
C VAL A 141 16.86 1.02 -2.15
N ALA A 142 17.35 0.81 -3.37
CA ALA A 142 18.02 1.83 -4.16
C ALA A 142 17.37 1.98 -5.53
N ILE A 143 17.26 3.22 -6.00
CA ILE A 143 16.94 3.52 -7.39
C ILE A 143 18.25 3.80 -8.10
N VAL A 144 18.63 2.96 -9.06
CA VAL A 144 19.96 2.95 -9.67
C VAL A 144 19.86 3.34 -11.14
N ASP A 145 20.67 4.31 -11.55
CA ASP A 145 20.86 4.67 -12.96
C ASP A 145 21.99 3.82 -13.56
N GLU A 146 21.63 2.90 -14.45
CA GLU A 146 22.58 2.04 -15.15
C GLU A 146 22.73 2.49 -16.60
N LYS A 147 23.97 2.60 -17.09
CA LYS A 147 24.27 3.11 -18.44
C LYS A 147 23.61 2.31 -19.58
N ASN A 148 23.29 1.04 -19.35
CA ASN A 148 22.74 0.14 -20.35
C ASN A 148 21.21 0.08 -20.33
N GLU A 149 20.56 0.74 -19.38
CA GLU A 149 19.11 0.76 -19.27
C GLU A 149 18.55 2.12 -19.67
N SER A 150 17.39 2.10 -20.34
CA SER A 150 16.71 3.34 -20.75
C SER A 150 16.04 4.09 -19.60
N ARG A 151 15.95 3.44 -18.43
CA ARG A 151 15.34 3.95 -17.21
C ARG A 151 16.09 3.41 -15.99
N PRO A 152 15.98 4.07 -14.83
CA PRO A 152 16.53 3.54 -13.60
C PRO A 152 15.95 2.17 -13.25
N ILE A 153 16.71 1.38 -12.48
CA ILE A 153 16.30 0.09 -11.93
C ILE A 153 15.92 0.28 -10.47
N TYR A 154 14.86 -0.39 -10.04
CA TYR A 154 14.50 -0.57 -8.64
C TYR A 154 15.28 -1.76 -8.07
N HIS A 155 16.27 -1.51 -7.23
CA HIS A 155 17.07 -2.56 -6.62
C HIS A 155 16.63 -2.78 -5.17
N LEU A 156 16.05 -3.95 -4.90
CA LEU A 156 15.70 -4.40 -3.56
C LEU A 156 16.87 -5.21 -2.99
N PHE A 157 17.43 -4.78 -1.86
CA PHE A 157 18.49 -5.52 -1.17
C PHE A 157 17.89 -6.57 -0.24
N ALA A 158 17.07 -7.45 -0.81
CA ALA A 158 16.51 -8.59 -0.08
C ALA A 158 17.65 -9.52 0.36
N PRO A 159 17.65 -10.02 1.61
CA PRO A 159 18.74 -10.88 2.04
C PRO A 159 18.81 -12.16 1.22
N VAL A 160 20.01 -12.48 0.75
CA VAL A 160 20.26 -13.63 -0.12
C VAL A 160 20.32 -14.88 0.73
N VAL A 161 19.30 -15.73 0.63
CA VAL A 161 19.29 -17.03 1.29
C VAL A 161 20.28 -17.95 0.60
N GLY A 162 21.20 -18.54 1.36
CA GLY A 162 22.17 -19.48 0.83
C GLY A 162 21.51 -20.76 0.27
N PRO A 163 22.16 -21.42 -0.71
CA PRO A 163 21.53 -22.48 -1.49
C PRO A 163 21.14 -23.69 -0.62
N TYR A 164 21.90 -24.01 0.42
CA TYR A 164 21.60 -25.13 1.32
C TYR A 164 20.59 -24.72 2.40
N THR A 165 20.61 -23.47 2.86
CA THR A 165 19.53 -22.92 3.70
C THR A 165 18.19 -22.98 2.99
N ARG A 166 18.15 -22.74 1.68
CA ARG A 166 16.91 -22.84 0.89
C ARG A 166 16.28 -24.23 0.93
N ILE A 167 17.10 -25.29 0.88
CA ILE A 167 16.63 -26.68 1.04
C ILE A 167 16.02 -26.89 2.43
N MET A 168 16.68 -26.36 3.47
CA MET A 168 16.15 -26.41 4.83
C MET A 168 14.82 -25.64 4.95
N LEU A 169 14.67 -24.50 4.28
CA LEU A 169 13.40 -23.76 4.22
C LEU A 169 12.30 -24.59 3.56
N ASP A 170 12.59 -25.29 2.46
CA ASP A 170 11.60 -26.13 1.80
C ASP A 170 11.14 -27.30 2.69
N TYR A 171 12.05 -27.91 3.44
CA TYR A 171 11.71 -28.88 4.49
C TYR A 171 10.80 -28.27 5.58
N LEU A 172 11.14 -27.07 6.07
CA LEU A 172 10.34 -26.36 7.08
C LEU A 172 8.93 -26.03 6.56
N LYS A 173 8.78 -25.67 5.28
CA LYS A 173 7.47 -25.43 4.64
C LYS A 173 6.61 -26.69 4.63
N GLU A 174 7.18 -27.82 4.23
CA GLU A 174 6.48 -29.11 4.20
C GLU A 174 6.01 -29.52 5.61
N GLU A 175 6.85 -29.29 6.62
CA GLU A 175 6.53 -29.62 8.00
C GLU A 175 5.46 -28.69 8.59
N LEU A 176 5.55 -27.38 8.33
CA LEU A 176 4.51 -26.43 8.72
C LEU A 176 3.16 -26.75 8.08
N ALA A 177 3.15 -27.15 6.82
CA ALA A 177 1.93 -27.52 6.12
C ALA A 177 1.25 -28.75 6.74
N ARG A 178 2.02 -29.65 7.36
CA ARG A 178 1.48 -30.81 8.10
C ARG A 178 0.94 -30.43 9.48
N GLN A 179 1.58 -29.49 10.17
CA GLN A 179 1.26 -29.16 11.57
C GLN A 179 0.13 -28.13 11.73
N VAL A 180 -0.08 -27.27 10.73
CA VAL A 180 -1.11 -26.23 10.78
C VAL A 180 -2.32 -26.65 9.93
N PRO A 181 -3.35 -27.30 10.52
CA PRO A 181 -4.59 -27.54 9.81
C PRO A 181 -5.25 -26.19 9.52
N VAL A 182 -5.56 -25.97 8.25
CA VAL A 182 -6.30 -24.80 7.79
C VAL A 182 -7.74 -25.23 7.54
N GLU A 183 -8.67 -24.65 8.28
CA GLU A 183 -10.08 -24.92 8.07
C GLU A 183 -10.61 -24.19 6.83
N SER A 184 -11.55 -24.79 6.10
CA SER A 184 -12.11 -24.17 4.88
C SER A 184 -12.76 -22.82 5.15
N GLU A 185 -13.33 -22.63 6.34
CA GLU A 185 -13.95 -21.38 6.77
C GLU A 185 -12.90 -20.26 6.98
N GLU A 186 -11.74 -20.58 7.55
CA GLU A 186 -10.61 -19.65 7.75
C GLU A 186 -10.03 -19.14 6.41
N ILE A 187 -10.09 -19.94 5.34
CA ILE A 187 -9.64 -19.55 3.99
C ILE A 187 -10.66 -18.63 3.32
N SER A 188 -11.94 -18.88 3.56
CA SER A 188 -13.04 -18.23 2.85
C SER A 188 -13.46 -16.88 3.44
N ASP A 189 -13.15 -16.62 4.71
CA ASP A 189 -13.47 -15.34 5.38
C ASP A 189 -12.24 -14.41 5.44
N PRO A 190 -12.18 -13.34 4.62
CA PRO A 190 -11.09 -12.37 4.64
C PRO A 190 -10.82 -11.74 6.01
N ARG A 191 -11.80 -11.71 6.92
CA ARG A 191 -11.66 -11.12 8.26
C ARG A 191 -10.80 -11.99 9.19
N LEU A 192 -10.67 -13.28 8.89
CA LEU A 192 -9.85 -14.22 9.67
C LEU A 192 -8.40 -14.28 9.18
N SER A 193 -8.10 -13.68 8.03
CA SER A 193 -6.75 -13.62 7.44
C SER A 193 -5.65 -13.17 8.43
N PRO A 194 -5.82 -12.08 9.21
CA PRO A 194 -4.78 -11.65 10.13
C PRO A 194 -4.50 -12.68 11.24
N LYS A 195 -5.55 -13.32 11.76
CA LYS A 195 -5.42 -14.36 12.80
C LYS A 195 -4.73 -15.61 12.25
N LEU A 196 -5.03 -15.97 11.00
CA LEU A 196 -4.40 -17.12 10.36
C LEU A 196 -2.91 -16.85 10.10
N ALA A 197 -2.55 -15.64 9.63
CA ALA A 197 -1.15 -15.25 9.49
C ALA A 197 -0.39 -15.33 10.83
N GLU A 198 -0.99 -14.84 11.92
CA GLU A 198 -0.43 -14.93 13.27
C GLU A 198 -0.26 -16.39 13.73
N LYS A 199 -1.27 -17.25 13.49
CA LYS A 199 -1.21 -18.70 13.78
C LYS A 199 -0.04 -19.37 13.05
N PHE A 200 0.13 -19.09 11.75
CA PHE A 200 1.26 -19.60 10.96
C PHE A 200 2.60 -19.09 11.46
N HIS A 201 2.69 -17.80 11.78
CA HIS A 201 3.93 -17.19 12.27
C HIS A 201 4.36 -17.80 13.61
N ASN A 202 3.43 -17.95 14.56
CA ASN A 202 3.71 -18.59 15.85
C ASN A 202 4.15 -20.04 15.69
N ALA A 203 3.48 -20.81 14.81
CA ALA A 203 3.89 -22.17 14.49
C ALA A 203 5.29 -22.24 13.86
N ALA A 204 5.64 -21.29 12.99
CA ALA A 204 6.98 -21.18 12.41
C ALA A 204 8.05 -20.91 13.47
N ILE A 205 7.80 -19.99 14.41
CA ILE A 205 8.73 -19.68 15.50
C ILE A 205 8.98 -20.90 16.39
N GLU A 206 7.92 -21.63 16.72
CA GLU A 206 8.01 -22.85 17.53
C GLU A 206 8.77 -23.95 16.78
N LEU A 207 8.41 -24.21 15.52
CA LEU A 207 9.05 -25.23 14.70
C LEU A 207 10.54 -24.94 14.50
N VAL A 208 10.90 -23.73 14.08
CA VAL A 208 12.30 -23.37 13.86
C VAL A 208 13.09 -23.48 15.17
N GLY A 209 12.52 -23.02 16.29
CA GLY A 209 13.17 -23.12 17.61
C GLY A 209 13.36 -24.56 18.10
N ARG A 210 12.41 -25.46 17.80
CA ARG A 210 12.48 -26.87 18.19
C ARG A 210 13.40 -27.67 17.27
N GLU A 211 13.28 -27.47 15.97
CA GLU A 211 13.95 -28.29 14.97
C GLU A 211 15.40 -27.84 14.70
N PHE A 212 15.68 -26.54 14.82
CA PHE A 212 16.99 -25.93 14.53
C PHE A 212 17.40 -24.88 15.59
N PRO A 213 17.77 -25.31 16.81
CA PRO A 213 18.11 -24.40 17.91
C PRO A 213 19.29 -23.46 17.64
N SER A 214 20.17 -23.79 16.68
CA SER A 214 21.27 -22.93 16.26
C SER A 214 20.81 -21.61 15.62
N ILE A 215 19.57 -21.56 15.13
CA ILE A 215 19.00 -20.38 14.49
C ILE A 215 18.41 -19.47 15.56
N THR A 216 19.13 -18.42 15.92
CA THR A 216 18.77 -17.49 16.99
C THR A 216 18.65 -16.04 16.49
N GLY A 217 18.20 -15.15 17.38
CA GLY A 217 18.19 -13.70 17.14
C GLY A 217 17.40 -13.26 15.90
N GLN A 218 18.01 -12.35 15.14
CA GLN A 218 17.40 -11.74 13.94
C GLN A 218 17.27 -12.74 12.79
N THR A 219 18.20 -13.69 12.63
CA THR A 219 18.13 -14.74 11.61
C THR A 219 16.89 -15.61 11.78
N LYS A 220 16.53 -15.93 13.02
CA LYS A 220 15.30 -16.68 13.32
C LYS A 220 14.05 -15.92 12.87
N LYS A 221 13.95 -14.65 13.26
CA LYS A 221 12.82 -13.79 12.89
C LYS A 221 12.69 -13.68 11.37
N TYR A 222 13.80 -13.44 10.68
CA TYR A 222 13.86 -13.35 9.23
C TYR A 222 13.40 -14.64 8.52
N ILE A 223 13.88 -15.81 8.97
CA ILE A 223 13.45 -17.11 8.43
C ILE A 223 11.95 -17.32 8.65
N CYS A 224 11.42 -16.95 9.81
CA CYS A 224 9.99 -17.06 10.10
C CYS A 224 9.15 -16.15 9.18
N ASP A 225 9.62 -14.95 8.90
CA ASP A 225 8.96 -14.03 7.97
C ASP A 225 9.01 -14.52 6.52
N ILE A 226 10.14 -15.09 6.06
CA ILE A 226 10.20 -15.74 4.72
C ILE A 226 9.20 -16.90 4.65
N LEU A 227 9.14 -17.75 5.68
CA LEU A 227 8.22 -18.87 5.71
C LEU A 227 6.76 -18.38 5.65
N LEU A 228 6.45 -17.32 6.39
CA LEU A 228 5.13 -16.68 6.35
C LEU A 228 4.83 -16.14 4.95
N PHE A 229 5.75 -15.40 4.31
CA PHE A 229 5.56 -14.87 2.96
C PHE A 229 5.41 -15.97 1.91
N ALA A 230 6.18 -17.05 2.00
CA ALA A 230 6.12 -18.15 1.05
C ALA A 230 4.87 -19.02 1.19
N MET A 231 4.42 -19.28 2.41
CA MET A 231 3.28 -20.18 2.66
C MET A 231 1.94 -19.46 2.70
N TYR A 232 1.92 -18.30 3.36
CA TYR A 232 0.71 -17.50 3.52
C TYR A 232 0.65 -16.35 2.52
N GLY A 233 1.76 -15.65 2.27
CA GLY A 233 1.83 -14.52 1.35
C GLY A 233 2.00 -14.91 -0.13
N LEU A 234 2.44 -13.93 -0.92
CA LEU A 234 2.81 -14.05 -2.34
C LEU A 234 4.33 -14.19 -2.56
N GLY A 235 5.03 -14.85 -1.63
CA GLY A 235 6.48 -15.05 -1.70
C GLY A 235 7.26 -13.72 -1.70
N ASP A 236 8.27 -13.61 -2.56
CA ASP A 236 9.14 -12.42 -2.65
C ASP A 236 8.38 -11.15 -3.07
N ILE A 237 7.18 -11.30 -3.65
CA ILE A 237 6.31 -10.17 -4.03
C ILE A 237 5.86 -9.40 -2.77
N GLU A 238 5.73 -10.06 -1.62
CA GLU A 238 5.37 -9.42 -0.34
C GLU A 238 6.34 -8.30 0.02
N LEU A 239 7.64 -8.46 -0.28
CA LEU A 239 8.65 -7.42 -0.02
C LEU A 239 8.38 -6.16 -0.84
N LEU A 240 7.96 -6.29 -2.10
CA LEU A 240 7.54 -5.17 -2.92
C LEU A 240 6.21 -4.57 -2.44
N MET A 241 5.35 -5.38 -1.83
CA MET A 241 4.09 -4.94 -1.23
C MET A 241 4.26 -4.17 0.09
N LEU A 242 5.46 -4.15 0.68
CA LEU A 242 5.78 -3.29 1.82
C LEU A 242 6.05 -1.83 1.41
N ASP A 243 6.39 -1.58 0.14
CA ASP A 243 6.87 -0.26 -0.31
C ASP A 243 5.74 0.72 -0.68
N ASP A 244 5.41 1.64 0.20
CA ASP A 244 4.36 2.65 -0.05
C ASP A 244 4.60 3.57 -1.25
N TRP A 245 5.83 3.63 -1.79
CA TRP A 245 6.14 4.40 -2.99
C TRP A 245 5.74 3.68 -4.29
N LEU A 246 5.39 2.40 -4.23
CA LEU A 246 4.91 1.64 -5.40
C LEU A 246 3.38 1.75 -5.54
N GLU A 247 2.92 2.20 -6.70
CA GLU A 247 1.47 2.23 -7.03
C GLU A 247 1.03 0.94 -7.73
N GLU A 248 1.90 0.32 -8.53
CA GLU A 248 1.58 -0.88 -9.31
C GLU A 248 2.77 -1.85 -9.33
N ILE A 249 2.48 -3.16 -9.28
CA ILE A 249 3.43 -4.26 -9.42
C ILE A 249 2.93 -5.14 -10.56
N GLY A 250 3.77 -5.37 -11.57
CA GLY A 250 3.44 -6.14 -12.77
C GLY A 250 4.38 -7.33 -12.95
N ILE A 251 3.80 -8.52 -13.01
CA ILE A 251 4.45 -9.79 -13.35
C ILE A 251 4.06 -10.12 -14.78
N ASN A 252 5.05 -10.09 -15.67
CA ASN A 252 4.87 -10.22 -17.12
C ASN A 252 5.48 -11.55 -17.63
N GLY A 253 5.23 -12.65 -16.92
CA GLY A 253 5.86 -13.96 -17.13
C GLY A 253 7.18 -14.15 -16.39
N ALA A 254 7.60 -15.41 -16.21
CA ALA A 254 8.76 -15.79 -15.41
C ALA A 254 10.11 -15.45 -16.09
N GLN A 255 10.09 -15.24 -17.40
CA GLN A 255 11.28 -14.85 -18.17
C GLN A 255 11.71 -13.40 -17.92
N ASN A 256 10.79 -12.56 -17.45
CA ASN A 256 11.01 -11.14 -17.24
C ASN A 256 11.14 -10.84 -15.74
N PRO A 257 11.98 -9.86 -15.36
CA PRO A 257 11.93 -9.32 -14.01
C PRO A 257 10.58 -8.66 -13.72
N ILE A 258 10.22 -8.63 -12.44
CA ILE A 258 9.03 -7.93 -11.98
C ILE A 258 9.20 -6.44 -12.34
N SER A 259 8.14 -5.84 -12.86
CA SER A 259 8.09 -4.41 -13.18
C SER A 259 7.28 -3.68 -12.12
N VAL A 260 7.73 -2.53 -11.66
CA VAL A 260 7.03 -1.75 -10.63
C VAL A 260 6.83 -0.31 -11.09
N TYR A 261 5.71 0.29 -10.71
CA TYR A 261 5.46 1.70 -10.94
C TYR A 261 5.72 2.49 -9.65
N HIS A 262 6.84 3.21 -9.62
CA HIS A 262 7.23 4.06 -8.51
C HIS A 262 6.65 5.47 -8.66
N ARG A 263 6.03 6.03 -7.60
CA ARG A 263 5.37 7.35 -7.61
C ARG A 263 6.23 8.47 -8.22
N ARG A 264 7.53 8.46 -7.95
CA ARG A 264 8.50 9.49 -8.41
C ARG A 264 9.17 9.19 -9.75
N TYR A 265 9.36 7.91 -10.08
CA TYR A 265 10.22 7.49 -11.21
C TYR A 265 9.46 6.78 -12.33
N GLY A 266 8.17 6.49 -12.14
CA GLY A 266 7.34 5.77 -13.10
C GLY A 266 7.67 4.28 -13.13
N TRP A 267 7.48 3.63 -14.29
CA TRP A 267 7.80 2.20 -14.47
C TRP A 267 9.30 1.95 -14.45
N LEU A 268 9.72 1.06 -13.54
CA LEU A 268 11.09 0.57 -13.32
C LEU A 268 11.09 -0.97 -13.36
N LYS A 269 12.21 -1.55 -13.82
CA LYS A 269 12.49 -2.99 -13.65
C LYS A 269 12.99 -3.24 -12.23
N THR A 270 12.73 -4.41 -11.67
CA THR A 270 13.36 -4.85 -10.41
C THR A 270 14.46 -5.88 -10.63
N ASN A 271 15.24 -6.15 -9.60
CA ASN A 271 16.17 -7.29 -9.53
C ASN A 271 15.49 -8.62 -9.15
N ILE A 272 14.16 -8.61 -8.92
CA ILE A 272 13.38 -9.78 -8.50
C ILE A 272 12.77 -10.47 -9.72
N ARG A 273 12.81 -11.80 -9.72
CA ARG A 273 12.24 -12.66 -10.77
C ARG A 273 11.46 -13.79 -10.13
N VAL A 274 10.31 -14.11 -10.71
CA VAL A 274 9.55 -15.33 -10.39
C VAL A 274 10.24 -16.50 -11.09
N GLN A 275 10.31 -17.67 -10.45
CA GLN A 275 11.17 -18.77 -10.92
C GLN A 275 10.56 -19.54 -12.08
N SER A 276 9.24 -19.69 -12.09
CA SER A 276 8.51 -20.47 -13.09
C SER A 276 7.11 -19.93 -13.36
N GLU A 277 6.54 -20.29 -14.50
CA GLU A 277 5.14 -19.98 -14.82
C GLU A 277 4.18 -20.67 -13.85
N GLU A 278 4.51 -21.88 -13.38
CA GLU A 278 3.72 -22.59 -12.37
C GLU A 278 3.63 -21.81 -11.05
N GLU A 279 4.69 -21.11 -10.66
CA GLU A 279 4.69 -20.24 -9.49
C GLU A 279 3.74 -19.05 -9.67
N ILE A 280 3.73 -18.43 -10.87
CA ILE A 280 2.80 -17.34 -11.20
C ILE A 280 1.35 -17.85 -11.17
N TYR A 281 1.08 -19.02 -11.74
CA TYR A 281 -0.22 -19.67 -11.66
C TYR A 281 -0.64 -19.90 -10.21
N ASN A 282 0.26 -20.41 -9.36
CA ASN A 282 0.01 -20.66 -7.95
C ASN A 282 -0.33 -19.38 -7.19
N TYR A 283 0.37 -18.27 -7.46
CA TYR A 283 0.02 -16.95 -6.91
C TYR A 283 -1.37 -16.50 -7.36
N ALA A 284 -1.69 -16.59 -8.66
CA ALA A 284 -3.01 -16.22 -9.17
C ALA A 284 -4.13 -17.07 -8.53
N ALA A 285 -3.93 -18.39 -8.41
CA ALA A 285 -4.87 -19.30 -7.78
C ALA A 285 -5.06 -19.02 -6.28
N GLN A 286 -3.98 -18.70 -5.56
CA GLN A 286 -4.03 -18.34 -4.14
C GLN A 286 -4.77 -17.02 -3.92
N ILE A 287 -4.54 -16.02 -4.77
CA ILE A 287 -5.28 -14.75 -4.76
C ILE A 287 -6.76 -15.02 -5.01
N GLY A 288 -7.09 -15.86 -6.00
CA GLY A 288 -8.46 -16.28 -6.28
C GLY A 288 -9.14 -16.85 -5.05
N ARG A 289 -8.53 -17.87 -4.42
CA ARG A 289 -9.09 -18.51 -3.21
C ARG A 289 -9.39 -17.51 -2.09
N LYS A 290 -8.45 -16.60 -1.78
CA LYS A 290 -8.61 -15.57 -0.75
C LYS A 290 -9.69 -14.53 -1.08
N ALA A 291 -9.89 -14.25 -2.36
CA ALA A 291 -10.89 -13.29 -2.84
C ALA A 291 -12.26 -13.92 -3.14
N GLY A 292 -12.43 -15.23 -2.91
CA GLY A 292 -13.65 -15.96 -3.30
C GLY A 292 -13.85 -16.00 -4.83
N ARG A 293 -12.76 -16.02 -5.59
CA ARG A 293 -12.71 -16.08 -7.04
C ARG A 293 -11.97 -17.34 -7.49
N GLU A 294 -12.10 -17.67 -8.76
CA GLU A 294 -11.45 -18.82 -9.37
C GLU A 294 -10.76 -18.39 -10.65
N ILE A 295 -9.56 -18.92 -10.89
CA ILE A 295 -8.83 -18.77 -12.14
C ILE A 295 -8.41 -20.17 -12.61
N THR A 296 -8.79 -20.52 -13.83
CA THR A 296 -8.52 -21.82 -14.44
C THR A 296 -8.27 -21.66 -15.93
N LEU A 297 -7.86 -22.73 -16.62
CA LEU A 297 -7.77 -22.69 -18.09
C LEU A 297 -9.12 -22.43 -18.78
N LEU A 298 -10.24 -22.77 -18.13
CA LEU A 298 -11.60 -22.47 -18.63
C LEU A 298 -12.04 -21.03 -18.31
N SER A 299 -11.47 -20.42 -17.27
CA SER A 299 -11.69 -19.04 -16.86
C SER A 299 -10.34 -18.35 -16.65
N PRO A 300 -9.61 -18.04 -17.74
CA PRO A 300 -8.20 -17.63 -17.68
C PRO A 300 -7.99 -16.17 -17.28
N ILE A 301 -9.05 -15.40 -17.03
CA ILE A 301 -9.00 -13.99 -16.64
C ILE A 301 -9.67 -13.85 -15.28
N MET A 302 -9.00 -13.19 -14.34
CA MET A 302 -9.53 -12.94 -13.01
C MET A 302 -9.27 -11.51 -12.57
N ASP A 303 -10.33 -10.81 -12.16
CA ASP A 303 -10.26 -9.59 -11.35
C ASP A 303 -10.56 -9.94 -9.88
N ALA A 304 -9.71 -9.51 -8.97
CA ALA A 304 -9.83 -9.77 -7.53
C ALA A 304 -9.43 -8.56 -6.68
N HIS A 305 -9.86 -8.59 -5.42
CA HIS A 305 -9.45 -7.65 -4.38
C HIS A 305 -8.80 -8.40 -3.24
N LEU A 306 -7.59 -8.00 -2.86
CA LEU A 306 -6.90 -8.55 -1.70
C LEU A 306 -7.52 -8.00 -0.42
N VAL A 307 -7.28 -8.69 0.70
CA VAL A 307 -7.69 -8.25 2.06
C VAL A 307 -7.12 -6.88 2.38
N SER A 308 -5.95 -6.58 1.83
CA SER A 308 -5.27 -5.29 1.93
C SER A 308 -5.96 -4.15 1.17
N GLY A 309 -6.98 -4.44 0.35
CA GLY A 309 -7.64 -3.47 -0.54
C GLY A 309 -6.97 -3.34 -1.92
N ASP A 310 -5.82 -3.98 -2.14
CA ASP A 310 -5.12 -3.94 -3.43
C ASP A 310 -5.96 -4.66 -4.50
N ARG A 311 -5.99 -4.11 -5.72
CA ARG A 311 -6.68 -4.73 -6.86
C ARG A 311 -5.71 -5.61 -7.63
N VAL A 312 -6.16 -6.82 -7.97
CA VAL A 312 -5.39 -7.76 -8.78
C VAL A 312 -6.14 -8.05 -10.06
N SER A 313 -5.41 -8.02 -11.18
CA SER A 313 -5.83 -8.58 -12.46
C SER A 313 -4.84 -9.68 -12.82
N ALA A 314 -5.32 -10.89 -13.05
CA ALA A 314 -4.50 -12.02 -13.49
C ALA A 314 -5.00 -12.57 -14.83
N THR A 315 -4.08 -13.01 -15.68
CA THR A 315 -4.40 -13.62 -16.97
C THR A 315 -3.45 -14.77 -17.28
N LEU A 316 -4.02 -15.93 -17.60
CA LEU A 316 -3.27 -17.16 -17.89
C LEU A 316 -2.97 -17.33 -19.39
N PHE A 317 -1.92 -18.09 -19.70
CA PHE A 317 -1.69 -18.66 -21.03
C PHE A 317 -2.86 -19.61 -21.42
N PRO A 318 -3.34 -19.60 -22.68
CA PRO A 318 -2.80 -18.93 -23.87
C PRO A 318 -3.35 -17.52 -24.14
N ILE A 319 -4.17 -16.94 -23.25
CA ILE A 319 -4.71 -15.58 -23.46
C ILE A 319 -3.59 -14.55 -23.39
N SER A 320 -2.69 -14.70 -22.43
CA SER A 320 -1.38 -14.04 -22.44
C SER A 320 -0.37 -14.93 -23.15
N THR A 321 0.02 -14.55 -24.36
CA THR A 321 0.83 -15.41 -25.25
C THR A 321 2.28 -15.59 -24.81
N LEU A 322 2.75 -14.80 -23.84
CA LEU A 322 4.15 -14.80 -23.36
C LEU A 322 4.31 -15.39 -21.95
N GLY A 323 3.26 -15.99 -21.39
CA GLY A 323 3.24 -16.54 -20.03
C GLY A 323 2.13 -15.95 -19.19
N ASP A 324 1.99 -16.44 -17.96
CA ASP A 324 0.98 -15.97 -17.01
C ASP A 324 1.33 -14.57 -16.50
N THR A 325 0.31 -13.76 -16.25
CA THR A 325 0.48 -12.37 -15.85
C THR A 325 -0.34 -12.04 -14.62
N ILE A 326 0.22 -11.19 -13.77
CA ILE A 326 -0.45 -10.64 -12.59
C ILE A 326 -0.10 -9.15 -12.51
N THR A 327 -1.12 -8.30 -12.44
CA THR A 327 -0.96 -6.87 -12.14
C THR A 327 -1.65 -6.56 -10.83
N ILE A 328 -0.87 -6.10 -9.85
CA ILE A 328 -1.34 -5.65 -8.54
C ILE A 328 -1.30 -4.13 -8.51
N ARG A 329 -2.46 -3.49 -8.47
CA ARG A 329 -2.61 -2.06 -8.23
C ARG A 329 -2.83 -1.83 -6.74
N ARG A 330 -1.90 -1.12 -6.12
CA ARG A 330 -1.84 -0.98 -4.67
C ARG A 330 -2.81 0.08 -4.16
N PHE A 331 -3.51 -0.26 -3.10
CA PHE A 331 -4.24 0.67 -2.26
C PHE A 331 -3.24 1.50 -1.47
N ALA A 332 -3.34 2.82 -1.56
CA ALA A 332 -2.42 3.71 -0.85
C ALA A 332 -2.62 3.58 0.67
N ARG A 333 -1.63 2.97 1.36
CA ARG A 333 -1.62 2.87 2.84
C ARG A 333 -1.58 4.24 3.51
N ASN A 334 -0.78 5.14 2.92
CA ASN A 334 -0.68 6.55 3.25
C ASN A 334 -1.23 7.38 2.08
N PRO A 335 -2.55 7.65 2.03
CA PRO A 335 -3.14 8.49 1.02
C PRO A 335 -2.69 9.95 1.21
N TRP A 336 -2.57 10.67 0.10
CA TRP A 336 -2.31 12.11 0.13
C TRP A 336 -3.41 12.85 0.89
N THR A 337 -3.01 13.91 1.59
CA THR A 337 -3.92 14.84 2.25
C THR A 337 -3.96 16.18 1.56
N ILE A 338 -4.92 17.03 1.94
CA ILE A 338 -4.98 18.41 1.43
C ILE A 338 -3.71 19.20 1.77
N VAL A 339 -3.05 18.86 2.88
CA VAL A 339 -1.79 19.49 3.32
C VAL A 339 -0.65 19.13 2.36
N ASP A 340 -0.59 17.87 1.90
CA ASP A 340 0.40 17.47 0.89
C ASP A 340 0.17 18.18 -0.45
N PHE A 341 -1.09 18.44 -0.81
CA PHE A 341 -1.42 19.12 -2.06
C PHE A 341 -1.00 20.59 -2.10
N ILE A 342 -1.03 21.28 -0.96
CA ILE A 342 -0.59 22.68 -0.82
C ILE A 342 0.90 22.82 -0.53
N ASP A 343 1.60 21.73 -0.19
CA ASP A 343 3.04 21.74 0.04
C ASP A 343 3.76 22.26 -1.22
N PRO A 344 4.61 23.30 -1.12
CA PRO A 344 5.36 23.83 -2.25
C PRO A 344 6.17 22.78 -3.04
N LYS A 345 6.54 21.66 -2.43
CA LYS A 345 7.22 20.54 -3.11
C LYS A 345 6.29 19.82 -4.10
N MET A 346 5.02 19.62 -3.73
CA MET A 346 4.04 18.97 -4.59
C MET A 346 3.32 20.01 -5.47
N ASN A 347 2.88 21.12 -4.87
CA ASN A 347 2.23 22.27 -5.50
C ASN A 347 1.03 21.88 -6.39
N THR A 348 0.19 20.94 -5.93
CA THR A 348 -0.97 20.45 -6.70
C THR A 348 -2.08 21.50 -6.78
N LEU A 349 -2.28 22.29 -5.72
CA LEU A 349 -3.19 23.44 -5.67
C LEU A 349 -2.72 24.44 -4.61
N SER A 350 -3.17 25.70 -4.67
CA SER A 350 -2.80 26.73 -3.69
C SER A 350 -3.58 26.60 -2.38
N SER A 351 -3.03 27.13 -1.28
CA SER A 351 -3.70 27.16 0.03
C SER A 351 -5.05 27.90 -0.01
N GLU A 352 -5.16 28.94 -0.85
CA GLU A 352 -6.43 29.66 -1.08
C GLU A 352 -7.47 28.77 -1.78
N MET A 353 -7.08 28.04 -2.84
CA MET A 353 -7.96 27.09 -3.52
C MET A 353 -8.41 25.99 -2.55
N ALA A 354 -7.51 25.48 -1.71
CA ALA A 354 -7.82 24.49 -0.68
C ALA A 354 -8.86 25.00 0.32
N ALA A 355 -8.69 26.24 0.79
CA ALA A 355 -9.62 26.87 1.73
C ALA A 355 -11.01 27.11 1.11
N PHE A 356 -11.06 27.53 -0.16
CA PHE A 356 -12.31 27.66 -0.90
C PHE A 356 -13.03 26.31 -1.05
N LEU A 357 -12.29 25.23 -1.35
CA LEU A 357 -12.85 23.88 -1.42
C LEU A 357 -13.30 23.39 -0.04
N TRP A 358 -12.56 23.69 1.03
CA TRP A 358 -12.98 23.38 2.40
C TRP A 358 -14.30 24.06 2.75
N LEU A 359 -14.42 25.37 2.51
CA LEU A 359 -15.67 26.11 2.68
C LEU A 359 -16.81 25.44 1.92
N SER A 360 -16.56 25.08 0.65
CA SER A 360 -17.58 24.48 -0.20
C SER A 360 -18.00 23.08 0.26
N ILE A 361 -17.08 22.28 0.83
CA ILE A 361 -17.41 21.00 1.48
C ILE A 361 -18.23 21.24 2.76
N GLN A 362 -17.81 22.18 3.62
CA GLN A 362 -18.51 22.50 4.86
C GLN A 362 -19.99 22.81 4.62
N TYR A 363 -20.31 23.53 3.54
CA TYR A 363 -21.66 23.93 3.18
C TYR A 363 -22.27 23.11 2.03
N GLU A 364 -21.87 21.85 1.89
CA GLU A 364 -22.66 20.87 1.11
C GLU A 364 -22.77 21.15 -0.40
N MET A 365 -21.85 21.95 -0.95
CA MET A 365 -21.80 22.22 -2.39
C MET A 365 -21.46 20.94 -3.15
N ASN A 366 -22.30 20.53 -4.10
CA ASN A 366 -22.04 19.40 -5.01
C ASN A 366 -20.80 19.62 -5.89
N MET A 367 -19.92 18.62 -5.99
CA MET A 367 -18.67 18.73 -6.74
C MET A 367 -18.35 17.51 -7.59
N LEU A 368 -17.79 17.74 -8.78
CA LEU A 368 -17.18 16.70 -9.59
C LEU A 368 -15.68 16.96 -9.78
N VAL A 369 -14.88 15.93 -9.53
CA VAL A 369 -13.45 15.95 -9.86
C VAL A 369 -13.26 15.30 -11.23
N VAL A 370 -12.71 16.03 -12.17
CA VAL A 370 -12.48 15.55 -13.54
C VAL A 370 -11.00 15.58 -13.90
N GLY A 371 -10.65 14.92 -15.00
CA GLY A 371 -9.30 14.81 -15.53
C GLY A 371 -9.08 13.52 -16.32
N GLY A 372 -8.01 13.48 -17.10
CA GLY A 372 -7.59 12.29 -17.85
C GLY A 372 -7.19 11.11 -16.95
N THR A 373 -6.81 9.99 -17.58
CA THR A 373 -6.34 8.81 -16.85
C THR A 373 -5.07 9.13 -16.04
N ALA A 374 -5.02 8.64 -14.80
CA ALA A 374 -3.92 8.85 -13.86
C ALA A 374 -3.58 10.32 -13.55
N SER A 375 -4.54 11.25 -13.75
CA SER A 375 -4.37 12.67 -13.42
C SER A 375 -4.46 12.99 -11.92
N GLY A 376 -4.93 12.05 -11.10
CA GLY A 376 -5.11 12.23 -9.65
C GLY A 376 -6.54 12.47 -9.19
N LYS A 377 -7.57 12.24 -10.03
CA LYS A 377 -8.99 12.46 -9.68
C LYS A 377 -9.40 11.84 -8.35
N THR A 378 -9.23 10.53 -8.19
CA THR A 378 -9.62 9.85 -6.95
C THR A 378 -8.79 10.35 -5.76
N SER A 379 -7.51 10.66 -5.97
CA SER A 379 -6.66 11.24 -4.92
C SER A 379 -7.18 12.58 -4.43
N THR A 380 -7.58 13.47 -5.34
CA THR A 380 -8.22 14.75 -5.00
C THR A 380 -9.58 14.55 -4.33
N LEU A 381 -10.40 13.62 -4.84
CA LEU A 381 -11.67 13.30 -4.19
C LEU A 381 -11.44 12.84 -2.74
N ASN A 382 -10.47 11.96 -2.54
CA ASN A 382 -10.10 11.45 -1.22
C ASN A 382 -9.64 12.56 -0.28
N THR A 383 -8.80 13.51 -0.74
CA THR A 383 -8.32 14.61 0.11
C THR A 383 -9.45 15.54 0.55
N LEU A 384 -10.46 15.74 -0.31
CA LEU A 384 -11.66 16.52 0.04
C LEU A 384 -12.55 15.81 1.06
N CYS A 385 -12.57 14.46 1.05
CA CYS A 385 -13.32 13.69 2.04
C CYS A 385 -12.82 13.93 3.47
N HIS A 386 -11.56 14.35 3.64
CA HIS A 386 -10.97 14.63 4.97
C HIS A 386 -11.55 15.89 5.60
N LEU A 387 -12.20 16.75 4.81
CA LEU A 387 -12.77 18.04 5.19
C LEU A 387 -14.25 17.95 5.62
N ILE A 388 -14.85 16.77 5.54
CA ILE A 388 -16.27 16.54 5.84
C ILE A 388 -16.53 16.74 7.35
N PRO A 389 -17.59 17.48 7.75
CA PRO A 389 -17.95 17.63 9.16
C PRO A 389 -18.16 16.29 9.91
N PRO A 390 -17.69 16.17 11.17
CA PRO A 390 -17.71 14.92 11.93
C PRO A 390 -19.10 14.39 12.28
N SER A 391 -20.13 15.24 12.25
CA SER A 391 -21.51 14.90 12.60
C SER A 391 -22.28 14.18 11.49
N GLN A 392 -21.71 14.09 10.28
CA GLN A 392 -22.42 13.71 9.08
C GLN A 392 -22.29 12.22 8.74
N ARG A 393 -23.37 11.64 8.22
CA ARG A 393 -23.41 10.29 7.67
C ARG A 393 -22.87 10.29 6.25
N THR A 394 -21.77 9.57 6.07
CA THR A 394 -21.08 9.48 4.78
C THR A 394 -21.23 8.09 4.19
N ILE A 395 -21.65 8.01 2.93
CA ILE A 395 -21.71 6.75 2.18
C ILE A 395 -20.75 6.84 1.00
N THR A 396 -19.81 5.91 0.92
CA THR A 396 -18.91 5.78 -0.24
C THR A 396 -19.36 4.60 -1.10
N ILE A 397 -19.33 4.76 -2.42
CA ILE A 397 -19.75 3.73 -3.39
C ILE A 397 -18.66 3.62 -4.44
N GLU A 398 -17.98 2.48 -4.50
CA GLU A 398 -16.79 2.32 -5.31
C GLU A 398 -16.79 0.98 -6.07
N ASP A 399 -16.25 0.94 -7.29
CA ASP A 399 -15.96 -0.33 -7.95
C ASP A 399 -14.90 -1.11 -7.16
N THR A 400 -13.90 -0.38 -6.67
CA THR A 400 -12.78 -0.84 -5.86
C THR A 400 -12.57 0.19 -4.77
N ARG A 401 -12.41 -0.25 -3.52
CA ARG A 401 -12.13 0.67 -2.41
C ARG A 401 -10.82 1.41 -2.68
N GLU A 402 -10.88 2.72 -2.91
CA GLU A 402 -9.74 3.63 -3.06
C GLU A 402 -9.80 4.76 -2.00
N LEU A 403 -10.99 5.09 -1.51
CA LEU A 403 -11.21 6.14 -0.51
C LEU A 403 -10.86 5.67 0.91
N SER A 404 -10.16 6.55 1.64
CA SER A 404 -9.80 6.37 3.03
C SER A 404 -10.24 7.59 3.83
N LEU A 405 -11.27 7.39 4.64
CA LEU A 405 -11.82 8.44 5.49
C LEU A 405 -11.10 8.46 6.85
N PRO A 406 -10.92 9.66 7.44
CA PRO A 406 -10.37 9.80 8.77
C PRO A 406 -11.15 9.02 9.83
N SER A 407 -10.45 8.64 10.89
CA SER A 407 -11.00 7.81 11.97
C SER A 407 -12.19 8.45 12.67
N TYR A 408 -12.28 9.78 12.73
CA TYR A 408 -13.44 10.48 13.29
C TYR A 408 -14.72 10.35 12.44
N LEU A 409 -14.65 9.97 11.17
CA LEU A 409 -15.84 9.71 10.34
C LEU A 409 -16.28 8.24 10.41
N LYS A 410 -15.42 7.33 10.91
CA LYS A 410 -15.68 5.89 10.92
C LYS A 410 -16.95 5.50 11.69
N TRP A 411 -17.36 6.28 12.69
CA TRP A 411 -18.58 5.99 13.48
C TRP A 411 -19.88 6.08 12.66
N ASN A 412 -19.89 6.87 11.56
CA ASN A 412 -21.06 7.07 10.70
C ASN A 412 -20.71 6.97 9.20
N TRP A 413 -19.76 6.11 8.87
CA TRP A 413 -19.35 5.83 7.49
C TRP A 413 -19.84 4.46 7.04
N ILE A 414 -20.48 4.42 5.88
CA ILE A 414 -20.88 3.18 5.21
C ILE A 414 -20.09 3.04 3.89
N PRO A 415 -19.06 2.19 3.86
CA PRO A 415 -18.36 1.87 2.63
C PRO A 415 -19.10 0.76 1.86
N LEU A 416 -19.54 1.07 0.63
CA LEU A 416 -20.16 0.14 -0.30
C LEU A 416 -19.21 -0.12 -1.48
N THR A 417 -19.10 -1.39 -1.89
CA THR A 417 -18.26 -1.79 -3.02
C THR A 417 -19.06 -2.67 -3.97
N THR A 418 -18.87 -2.49 -5.27
CA THR A 418 -19.52 -3.36 -6.27
C THR A 418 -19.01 -4.80 -6.16
N ARG A 419 -19.80 -5.73 -6.70
CA ARG A 419 -19.43 -7.14 -6.79
C ARG A 419 -19.70 -7.64 -8.20
N ASN A 420 -18.67 -8.08 -8.91
CA ASN A 420 -18.85 -8.79 -10.17
C ASN A 420 -19.61 -10.11 -9.94
N PRO A 421 -20.46 -10.55 -10.88
CA PRO A 421 -21.12 -11.84 -10.79
C PRO A 421 -20.10 -12.99 -10.69
N ASN A 422 -20.55 -14.15 -10.23
CA ASN A 422 -19.76 -15.40 -10.27
C ASN A 422 -19.64 -15.90 -11.74
N PRO A 423 -18.84 -16.95 -12.02
CA PRO A 423 -18.71 -17.52 -13.36
C PRO A 423 -20.05 -17.97 -14.00
N GLU A 424 -21.08 -18.26 -13.18
CA GLU A 424 -22.44 -18.58 -13.64
C GLU A 424 -23.31 -17.34 -13.92
N GLY A 425 -22.77 -16.13 -13.80
CA GLY A 425 -23.48 -14.87 -14.02
C GLY A 425 -24.37 -14.41 -12.86
N LYS A 426 -24.31 -15.06 -11.69
CA LYS A 426 -25.19 -14.78 -10.53
C LYS A 426 -24.52 -13.91 -9.47
N GLY A 427 -25.35 -13.21 -8.70
CA GLY A 427 -24.92 -12.48 -7.50
C GLY A 427 -24.13 -11.19 -7.77
N GLY A 428 -24.10 -10.68 -8.99
CA GLY A 428 -23.50 -9.37 -9.28
C GLY A 428 -24.29 -8.25 -8.59
N VAL A 429 -23.59 -7.27 -8.03
CA VAL A 429 -24.16 -6.04 -7.45
C VAL A 429 -23.43 -4.87 -8.09
N GLY A 430 -24.16 -4.07 -8.87
CA GLY A 430 -23.59 -2.97 -9.65
C GLY A 430 -23.60 -1.63 -8.92
N MET A 431 -22.82 -0.68 -9.43
CA MET A 431 -22.76 0.70 -8.89
C MET A 431 -24.14 1.36 -8.81
N LEU A 432 -24.94 1.23 -9.88
CA LEU A 432 -26.30 1.80 -9.93
C LEU A 432 -27.19 1.32 -8.78
N GLU A 433 -27.18 0.01 -8.50
CA GLU A 433 -27.99 -0.58 -7.43
C GLU A 433 -27.58 -0.04 -6.06
N LEU A 434 -26.27 0.07 -5.82
CA LEU A 434 -25.72 0.64 -4.60
C LEU A 434 -26.06 2.13 -4.45
N MET A 435 -26.00 2.91 -5.55
CA MET A 435 -26.39 4.32 -5.56
C MET A 435 -27.87 4.47 -5.17
N VAL A 436 -28.79 3.77 -5.84
CA VAL A 436 -30.22 3.82 -5.52
C VAL A 436 -30.49 3.36 -4.09
N GLY A 437 -29.82 2.30 -3.63
CA GLY A 437 -29.94 1.80 -2.25
C GLY A 437 -29.46 2.83 -1.21
N SER A 438 -28.35 3.53 -1.49
CA SER A 438 -27.74 4.49 -0.58
C SER A 438 -28.65 5.69 -0.27
N LEU A 439 -29.45 6.16 -1.23
CA LEU A 439 -30.36 7.29 -1.03
C LEU A 439 -31.46 7.00 -0.01
N ARG A 440 -31.75 5.72 0.26
CA ARG A 440 -32.70 5.29 1.30
C ARG A 440 -32.08 5.18 2.69
N MET A 441 -30.76 5.34 2.79
CA MET A 441 -30.01 5.21 4.05
C MET A 441 -29.89 6.55 4.80
N ARG A 442 -30.60 7.60 4.34
CA ARG A 442 -30.50 8.98 4.85
C ARG A 442 -29.03 9.46 4.90
N PRO A 443 -28.31 9.50 3.76
CA PRO A 443 -26.96 10.04 3.73
C PRO A 443 -26.98 11.56 3.83
N ASP A 444 -26.01 12.14 4.55
CA ASP A 444 -25.69 13.56 4.41
C ASP A 444 -24.71 13.75 3.23
N ARG A 445 -23.77 12.80 3.05
CA ARG A 445 -22.82 12.76 1.93
C ARG A 445 -22.95 11.46 1.14
N VAL A 446 -23.03 11.59 -0.19
CA VAL A 446 -22.91 10.45 -1.12
C VAL A 446 -21.67 10.65 -1.98
N ILE A 447 -20.73 9.72 -1.87
CA ILE A 447 -19.45 9.80 -2.56
C ILE A 447 -19.33 8.61 -3.50
N VAL A 448 -19.28 8.87 -4.79
CA VAL A 448 -19.22 7.83 -5.82
C VAL A 448 -17.84 7.85 -6.47
N GLY A 449 -17.10 6.74 -6.42
CA GLY A 449 -15.71 6.66 -6.89
C GLY A 449 -15.53 7.19 -8.31
N GLU A 450 -16.26 6.63 -9.28
CA GLU A 450 -16.25 7.12 -10.67
C GLU A 450 -17.58 6.82 -11.36
N VAL A 451 -18.23 7.84 -11.92
CA VAL A 451 -19.45 7.66 -12.73
C VAL A 451 -19.08 7.50 -14.20
N ARG A 452 -19.55 6.42 -14.83
CA ARG A 452 -19.20 6.07 -16.21
C ARG A 452 -20.41 5.92 -17.13
N ARG A 453 -21.56 5.49 -16.59
CA ARG A 453 -22.73 5.12 -17.36
C ARG A 453 -23.86 6.13 -17.21
N ARG A 454 -24.77 6.14 -18.19
CA ARG A 454 -25.96 7.01 -18.22
C ARG A 454 -26.78 6.94 -16.93
N ARG A 455 -27.22 5.74 -16.54
CA ARG A 455 -28.08 5.56 -15.36
C ARG A 455 -27.39 5.98 -14.06
N GLU A 456 -26.08 5.75 -13.95
CA GLU A 456 -25.30 6.22 -12.79
C GLU A 456 -25.30 7.75 -12.73
N ALA A 457 -25.09 8.42 -13.87
CA ALA A 457 -25.14 9.88 -13.95
C ALA A 457 -26.54 10.44 -13.64
N GLU A 458 -27.61 9.82 -14.15
CA GLU A 458 -28.99 10.21 -13.84
C GLU A 458 -29.26 10.15 -12.33
N VAL A 459 -28.94 9.04 -11.67
CA VAL A 459 -29.12 8.89 -10.22
C VAL A 459 -28.22 9.86 -9.43
N LEU A 460 -27.01 10.14 -9.92
CA LEU A 460 -26.10 11.11 -9.30
C LEU A 460 -26.72 12.51 -9.27
N PHE A 461 -27.26 12.98 -10.40
CA PHE A 461 -27.88 14.31 -10.51
C PHE A 461 -29.24 14.36 -9.81
N GLU A 462 -30.01 13.27 -9.81
CA GLU A 462 -31.24 13.15 -9.00
C GLU A 462 -30.92 13.29 -7.49
N ALA A 463 -29.84 12.66 -7.03
CA ALA A 463 -29.38 12.79 -5.64
C ALA A 463 -29.04 14.25 -5.30
N MET A 464 -28.34 14.96 -6.20
CA MET A 464 -28.03 16.38 -6.03
C MET A 464 -29.29 17.25 -5.97
N HIS A 465 -30.29 16.99 -6.82
CA HIS A 465 -31.56 17.72 -6.83
C HIS A 465 -32.44 17.44 -5.60
N THR A 466 -32.32 16.26 -5.01
CA THR A 466 -33.04 15.89 -3.79
C THR A 466 -32.35 16.36 -2.51
N GLY A 467 -31.34 17.23 -2.62
CA GLY A 467 -30.69 17.90 -1.49
C GLY A 467 -29.56 17.11 -0.84
N HIS A 468 -29.06 16.04 -1.47
CA HIS A 468 -27.88 15.34 -0.99
C HIS A 468 -26.61 16.04 -1.48
N ALA A 469 -25.60 16.16 -0.63
CA ALA A 469 -24.28 16.61 -1.06
C ALA A 469 -23.53 15.44 -1.72
N VAL A 470 -23.28 15.58 -3.02
CA VAL A 470 -22.72 14.50 -3.85
C VAL A 470 -21.34 14.86 -4.38
N TYR A 471 -20.42 13.90 -4.23
CA TYR A 471 -19.06 13.98 -4.74
C TYR A 471 -18.73 12.80 -5.63
N SER A 472 -18.15 13.05 -6.80
CA SER A 472 -17.72 11.97 -7.67
C SER A 472 -16.57 12.34 -8.58
N THR A 473 -15.96 11.33 -9.20
CA THR A 473 -15.05 11.52 -10.32
C THR A 473 -15.71 11.20 -11.67
N VAL A 474 -15.37 11.98 -12.70
CA VAL A 474 -15.82 11.73 -14.07
C VAL A 474 -14.64 11.93 -15.03
N HIS A 475 -14.52 11.08 -16.04
CA HIS A 475 -13.48 11.24 -17.05
C HIS A 475 -13.80 12.37 -18.04
N ALA A 476 -13.15 13.51 -17.86
CA ALA A 476 -13.14 14.64 -18.81
C ALA A 476 -11.88 15.47 -18.59
N ASP A 477 -11.21 15.93 -19.64
CA ASP A 477 -9.97 16.70 -19.58
C ASP A 477 -10.17 18.16 -19.14
N ASN A 478 -11.40 18.69 -19.24
CA ASN A 478 -11.76 20.05 -18.83
C ASN A 478 -13.27 20.18 -18.58
N ALA A 479 -13.69 21.30 -17.98
CA ALA A 479 -15.09 21.56 -17.65
C ALA A 479 -16.02 21.61 -18.89
N PRO A 480 -15.68 22.28 -20.02
CA PRO A 480 -16.51 22.22 -21.23
C PRO A 480 -16.72 20.80 -21.78
N GLN A 481 -15.68 19.95 -21.75
CA GLN A 481 -15.80 18.55 -22.17
C GLN A 481 -16.67 17.74 -21.21
N LEU A 482 -16.61 17.99 -19.91
CA LEU A 482 -17.52 17.38 -18.93
C LEU A 482 -18.97 17.67 -19.32
N ILE A 483 -19.32 18.94 -19.53
CA ILE A 483 -20.68 19.33 -19.94
C ILE A 483 -21.10 18.58 -21.20
N ARG A 484 -20.27 18.60 -22.25
CA ARG A 484 -20.54 17.87 -23.50
C ARG A 484 -20.69 16.36 -23.28
N ARG A 485 -19.93 15.76 -22.37
CA ARG A 485 -19.98 14.32 -22.10
C ARG A 485 -21.26 13.95 -21.35
N LEU A 486 -21.73 14.81 -20.46
CA LEU A 486 -22.97 14.61 -19.72
C LEU A 486 -24.19 14.84 -20.60
N THR A 487 -24.19 15.85 -21.49
CA THR A 487 -25.37 16.19 -22.30
C THR A 487 -25.51 15.40 -23.60
N ASN A 488 -24.45 14.78 -24.11
CA ASN A 488 -24.50 13.98 -25.33
C ASN A 488 -24.47 12.48 -25.04
N PRO A 489 -24.89 11.63 -26.01
CA PRO A 489 -24.67 10.18 -25.93
C PRO A 489 -23.20 9.84 -25.64
N PRO A 490 -22.92 8.82 -24.81
CA PRO A 490 -23.87 7.83 -24.30
C PRO A 490 -24.62 8.21 -23.02
N ILE A 491 -24.37 9.38 -22.40
CA ILE A 491 -25.03 9.78 -21.14
C ILE A 491 -26.35 10.51 -21.43
N GLU A 492 -26.33 11.60 -22.21
CA GLU A 492 -27.54 12.30 -22.67
C GLU A 492 -28.45 12.83 -21.54
N LEU A 493 -27.87 13.50 -20.55
CA LEU A 493 -28.62 14.25 -19.54
C LEU A 493 -29.20 15.55 -20.12
N PRO A 494 -30.44 15.92 -19.76
CA PRO A 494 -30.96 17.24 -20.07
C PRO A 494 -30.08 18.35 -19.48
N ALA A 495 -29.81 19.41 -20.26
CA ALA A 495 -28.86 20.45 -19.86
C ALA A 495 -29.27 21.21 -18.58
N ASN A 496 -30.56 21.26 -18.27
CA ASN A 496 -31.10 21.86 -17.05
C ASN A 496 -30.75 21.04 -15.79
N GLU A 497 -30.60 19.72 -15.88
CA GLU A 497 -30.22 18.87 -14.74
C GLU A 497 -28.82 19.23 -14.23
N LEU A 498 -27.94 19.73 -15.12
CA LEU A 498 -26.58 20.11 -14.75
C LEU A 498 -26.51 21.27 -13.76
N GLN A 499 -27.61 22.02 -13.59
CA GLN A 499 -27.67 23.06 -12.58
C GLN A 499 -27.53 22.51 -11.16
N ALA A 500 -27.77 21.22 -10.88
CA ALA A 500 -27.54 20.65 -9.54
C ALA A 500 -26.06 20.67 -9.09
N LEU A 501 -25.15 20.73 -10.06
CA LEU A 501 -23.71 20.71 -9.82
C LEU A 501 -23.20 22.12 -9.55
N HIS A 502 -22.46 22.32 -8.46
CA HIS A 502 -21.91 23.63 -8.09
C HIS A 502 -20.50 23.83 -8.65
N LEU A 503 -19.60 22.87 -8.43
CA LEU A 503 -18.18 23.01 -8.76
C LEU A 503 -17.63 21.84 -9.57
N VAL A 504 -16.71 22.15 -10.49
CA VAL A 504 -15.91 21.20 -11.26
C VAL A 504 -14.44 21.48 -10.98
N ILE A 505 -13.73 20.45 -10.52
CA ILE A 505 -12.30 20.50 -10.17
C ILE A 505 -11.55 19.70 -11.22
N VAL A 506 -10.74 20.37 -12.05
CA VAL A 506 -10.06 19.75 -13.19
C VAL A 506 -8.62 19.40 -12.83
N GLN A 507 -8.32 18.11 -12.69
CA GLN A 507 -6.98 17.57 -12.47
C GLN A 507 -6.25 17.29 -13.79
N TYR A 508 -5.03 17.79 -13.89
CA TYR A 508 -4.15 17.63 -15.04
C TYR A 508 -2.81 17.02 -14.64
N ARG A 509 -2.26 16.15 -15.50
CA ARG A 509 -0.93 15.56 -15.33
C ARG A 509 0.00 16.04 -16.44
N ASP A 510 0.99 16.85 -16.08
CA ASP A 510 2.09 17.21 -16.98
C ASP A 510 3.08 16.05 -17.02
N ARG A 511 3.00 15.22 -18.06
CA ARG A 511 3.86 14.04 -18.23
C ARG A 511 5.33 14.39 -18.43
N ARG A 512 5.65 15.57 -18.97
CA ARG A 512 7.03 16.00 -19.21
C ARG A 512 7.72 16.36 -17.89
N LYS A 513 7.00 17.04 -17.00
CA LYS A 513 7.50 17.43 -15.67
C LYS A 513 7.26 16.37 -14.60
N GLY A 514 6.42 15.37 -14.87
CA GLY A 514 6.03 14.35 -13.89
C GLY A 514 5.12 14.86 -12.77
N VAL A 515 4.49 16.03 -12.95
CA VAL A 515 3.68 16.69 -11.90
C VAL A 515 2.18 16.59 -12.18
N ARG A 516 1.38 16.68 -11.11
CA ARG A 516 -0.08 16.73 -11.16
C ARG A 516 -0.55 18.07 -10.59
N ARG A 517 -1.52 18.71 -11.23
CA ARG A 517 -1.99 20.07 -10.92
C ARG A 517 -3.49 20.18 -11.07
N THR A 518 -4.12 20.92 -10.17
CA THR A 518 -5.50 21.39 -10.35
C THR A 518 -5.47 22.49 -11.39
N SER A 519 -5.71 22.12 -12.64
CA SER A 519 -5.63 23.03 -13.78
C SER A 519 -6.68 24.13 -13.74
N GLU A 520 -7.87 23.81 -13.22
CA GLU A 520 -9.00 24.73 -13.16
C GLU A 520 -9.96 24.32 -12.03
N ILE A 521 -10.52 25.31 -11.33
CA ILE A 521 -11.73 25.15 -10.51
C ILE A 521 -12.79 26.05 -11.14
N THR A 522 -13.87 25.45 -11.62
CA THR A 522 -14.95 26.13 -12.34
C THR A 522 -16.25 25.96 -11.60
N GLU A 523 -16.99 27.04 -11.39
CA GLU A 523 -18.37 26.95 -10.94
C GLU A 523 -19.34 26.89 -12.13
N LEU A 524 -20.46 26.19 -11.93
CA LEU A 524 -21.57 26.18 -12.88
C LEU A 524 -22.61 27.19 -12.41
N THR A 525 -22.84 28.21 -13.22
CA THR A 525 -23.89 29.23 -13.00
C THR A 525 -25.07 28.98 -13.94
N SER A 526 -26.20 29.60 -13.63
CA SER A 526 -27.38 29.57 -14.50
C SER A 526 -27.28 30.66 -15.56
N GLY A 527 -27.16 30.25 -16.83
CA GLY A 527 -27.14 31.15 -17.97
C GLY A 527 -28.54 31.51 -18.47
N ALA A 528 -28.60 32.35 -19.51
CA ALA A 528 -29.83 32.69 -20.20
C ALA A 528 -30.53 31.42 -20.73
N ALA A 529 -31.87 31.35 -20.59
CA ALA A 529 -32.70 30.20 -20.96
C ALA A 529 -32.41 28.88 -20.18
N GLY A 530 -31.76 28.95 -19.01
CA GLY A 530 -31.58 27.79 -18.13
C GLY A 530 -30.45 26.83 -18.54
N GLN A 531 -29.57 27.24 -19.45
CA GLN A 531 -28.38 26.47 -19.80
C GLN A 531 -27.28 26.69 -18.75
N ALA A 532 -26.55 25.64 -18.38
CA ALA A 532 -25.42 25.76 -17.48
C ALA A 532 -24.27 26.54 -18.13
N THR A 533 -23.87 27.65 -17.52
CA THR A 533 -22.71 28.45 -17.92
C THR A 533 -21.53 28.17 -16.99
N LEU A 534 -20.33 28.18 -17.56
CA LEU A 534 -19.10 27.91 -16.81
C LEU A 534 -18.46 29.24 -16.41
N ASN A 535 -18.20 29.42 -15.11
CA ASN A 535 -17.39 30.51 -14.58
C ASN A 535 -16.11 29.93 -13.93
N PRO A 536 -14.98 29.90 -14.64
CA PRO A 536 -13.70 29.52 -14.06
C PRO A 536 -13.32 30.47 -12.93
N ILE A 537 -13.05 29.98 -11.72
CA ILE A 537 -12.66 30.81 -10.57
C ILE A 537 -11.14 30.85 -10.45
N TYR A 538 -10.50 29.67 -10.54
CA TYR A 538 -9.05 29.51 -10.44
C TYR A 538 -8.50 28.79 -11.67
N ARG A 539 -7.31 29.19 -12.13
CA ARG A 539 -6.63 28.58 -13.28
C ARG A 539 -5.12 28.46 -13.06
N TRP A 540 -4.56 27.30 -13.38
CA TRP A 540 -3.13 27.05 -13.33
C TRP A 540 -2.40 27.64 -14.54
N ARG A 541 -1.18 28.15 -14.32
CA ARG A 541 -0.27 28.67 -15.35
C ARG A 541 0.94 27.74 -15.49
N PRO A 542 1.00 26.90 -16.55
CA PRO A 542 2.06 25.89 -16.71
C PRO A 542 3.49 26.46 -16.82
N ARG A 543 3.62 27.71 -17.28
CA ARG A 543 4.91 28.38 -17.50
C ARG A 543 5.57 28.77 -16.18
N THR A 544 4.80 29.32 -15.25
CA THR A 544 5.26 29.83 -13.94
C THR A 544 5.01 28.84 -12.80
N ASP A 545 4.21 27.79 -13.05
CA ASP A 545 3.71 26.86 -12.03
C ASP A 545 2.92 27.56 -10.90
N THR A 546 2.18 28.61 -11.25
CA THR A 546 1.35 29.40 -10.34
C THR A 546 -0.14 29.20 -10.60
N PHE A 547 -0.98 29.59 -9.64
CA PHE A 547 -2.43 29.55 -9.75
C PHE A 547 -2.98 30.98 -9.70
N ASP A 548 -3.74 31.36 -10.72
CA ASP A 548 -4.36 32.68 -10.81
C ASP A 548 -5.83 32.56 -10.41
N LYS A 549 -6.32 33.50 -9.58
CA LYS A 549 -7.75 33.75 -9.43
C LYS A 549 -8.22 34.57 -10.63
N VAL A 550 -9.02 33.96 -11.50
CA VAL A 550 -9.45 34.55 -12.77
C VAL A 550 -10.82 35.23 -12.68
N ASN A 551 -11.72 34.73 -11.84
CA ASN A 551 -13.02 35.35 -11.53
C ASN A 551 -13.34 35.17 -10.04
N ASP A 552 -14.30 35.96 -9.54
CA ASP A 552 -14.93 35.69 -8.26
C ASP A 552 -16.00 34.59 -8.39
N SER A 553 -16.23 33.86 -7.30
CA SER A 553 -17.34 32.90 -7.22
C SER A 553 -18.64 33.67 -7.04
N LEU A 554 -19.60 33.46 -7.94
CA LEU A 554 -20.92 34.08 -7.85
C LEU A 554 -21.88 33.15 -7.13
N ARG A 555 -21.92 31.89 -7.58
CA ARG A 555 -22.92 30.92 -7.11
C ARG A 555 -22.69 30.47 -5.68
N VAL A 556 -21.46 30.14 -5.31
CA VAL A 556 -21.17 29.70 -3.92
C VAL A 556 -21.47 30.84 -2.94
N ILE A 557 -21.14 32.08 -3.31
CA ILE A 557 -21.44 33.26 -2.49
C ILE A 557 -22.96 33.46 -2.35
N GLU A 558 -23.71 33.36 -3.44
CA GLU A 558 -25.18 33.49 -3.42
C GLU A 558 -25.85 32.42 -2.56
N GLU A 559 -25.49 31.15 -2.72
CA GLU A 559 -26.01 30.02 -1.94
C GLU A 559 -25.70 30.17 -0.45
N LEU A 560 -24.46 30.56 -0.11
CA LEU A 560 -24.08 30.81 1.29
C LEU A 560 -24.87 31.99 1.86
N ASN A 561 -24.95 33.10 1.15
CA ASN A 561 -25.73 34.25 1.60
C ASN A 561 -27.20 33.88 1.83
N MET A 562 -27.80 33.09 0.92
CA MET A 562 -29.19 32.66 1.01
C MET A 562 -29.44 31.70 2.18
N HIS A 563 -28.55 30.73 2.41
CA HIS A 563 -28.76 29.68 3.40
C HIS A 563 -28.23 30.01 4.80
N THR A 564 -27.22 30.86 4.92
CA THR A 564 -26.57 31.19 6.19
C THR A 564 -26.72 32.65 6.59
N GLY A 565 -27.07 33.54 5.65
CA GLY A 565 -27.10 34.99 5.86
C GLY A 565 -25.72 35.65 5.87
N MET A 566 -24.64 34.90 5.61
CA MET A 566 -23.28 35.45 5.61
C MET A 566 -23.09 36.49 4.51
N THR A 567 -22.46 37.60 4.87
CA THR A 567 -22.02 38.64 3.94
C THR A 567 -20.83 38.16 3.11
N VAL A 568 -20.57 38.84 1.99
CA VAL A 568 -19.41 38.57 1.13
C VAL A 568 -18.10 38.71 1.91
N GLU A 569 -18.04 39.70 2.81
CA GLU A 569 -16.90 39.95 3.68
C GLU A 569 -16.68 38.84 4.72
N GLU A 570 -17.74 38.32 5.34
CA GLU A 570 -17.66 37.18 6.26
C GLU A 570 -17.20 35.91 5.54
N ILE A 571 -17.70 35.65 4.34
CA ILE A 571 -17.27 34.51 3.51
C ILE A 571 -15.78 34.62 3.17
N LYS A 572 -15.32 35.82 2.76
CA LYS A 572 -13.89 36.06 2.47
C LYS A 572 -13.01 35.89 3.71
N THR A 573 -13.51 36.33 4.88
CA THR A 573 -12.83 36.16 6.16
C THR A 573 -12.68 34.68 6.49
N ASP A 574 -13.75 33.89 6.37
CA ASP A 574 -13.73 32.45 6.65
C ASP A 574 -12.76 31.69 5.72
N ILE A 575 -12.72 32.03 4.43
CA ILE A 575 -11.71 31.49 3.50
C ILE A 575 -10.29 31.82 3.97
N SER A 576 -10.07 33.04 4.44
CA SER A 576 -8.74 33.49 4.91
C SER A 576 -8.32 32.78 6.20
N GLU A 577 -9.25 32.56 7.12
CA GLU A 577 -9.03 31.78 8.35
C GLU A 577 -8.70 30.32 8.05
N LYS A 578 -9.48 29.67 7.18
CA LYS A 578 -9.21 28.29 6.73
C LYS A 578 -7.85 28.18 6.03
N LYS A 579 -7.49 29.16 5.20
CA LYS A 579 -6.17 29.22 4.56
C LYS A 579 -5.05 29.26 5.61
N LEU A 580 -5.18 30.12 6.63
CA LEU A 580 -4.21 30.22 7.72
C LEU A 580 -4.04 28.89 8.47
N ILE A 581 -5.15 28.19 8.74
CA ILE A 581 -5.14 26.89 9.42
C ILE A 581 -4.41 25.85 8.57
N LEU A 582 -4.70 25.76 7.27
CA LEU A 582 -4.03 24.82 6.36
C LEU A 582 -2.52 25.09 6.26
N GLU A 583 -2.10 26.35 6.18
CA GLU A 583 -0.68 26.72 6.18
C GLU A 583 0.00 26.44 7.53
N TRP A 584 -0.71 26.59 8.64
CA TRP A 584 -0.23 26.18 9.95
C TRP A 584 -0.08 24.66 10.08
N MET A 585 -1.03 23.87 9.56
CA MET A 585 -0.91 22.41 9.51
C MET A 585 0.30 21.96 8.69
N LEU A 586 0.55 22.61 7.55
CA LEU A 586 1.74 22.36 6.72
C LEU A 586 3.04 22.64 7.50
N ARG A 587 3.13 23.78 8.17
CA ARG A 587 4.31 24.17 8.98
C ARG A 587 4.60 23.20 10.12
N ASN A 588 3.56 22.59 10.70
CA ASN A 588 3.67 21.63 11.79
C ASN A 588 3.65 20.16 11.32
N ASN A 589 3.83 19.91 10.02
CA ASN A 589 3.94 18.57 9.45
C ASN A 589 2.74 17.64 9.74
N VAL A 590 1.54 18.21 9.82
CA VAL A 590 0.27 17.48 9.99
C VAL A 590 -0.11 16.87 8.65
N ARG A 591 0.29 15.63 8.38
CA ARG A 591 0.21 15.02 7.03
C ARG A 591 -0.60 13.75 6.93
N THR A 592 -0.85 13.03 8.03
CA THR A 592 -1.64 11.81 7.93
C THR A 592 -3.13 12.12 7.85
N VAL A 593 -3.90 11.22 7.24
CA VAL A 593 -5.37 11.37 7.13
C VAL A 593 -6.02 11.58 8.50
N ASP A 594 -5.57 10.86 9.52
CA ASP A 594 -6.11 10.98 10.88
C ASP A 594 -5.66 12.27 11.58
N GLN A 595 -4.44 12.73 11.37
CA GLN A 595 -3.96 14.01 11.90
C GLN A 595 -4.73 15.19 11.30
N VAL A 596 -4.81 15.24 9.96
CA VAL A 596 -5.57 16.26 9.22
C VAL A 596 -7.03 16.21 9.62
N GLY A 597 -7.58 15.01 9.65
CA GLY A 597 -8.97 14.79 10.01
C GLY A 597 -9.32 15.22 11.42
N SER A 598 -8.47 14.87 12.40
CA SER A 598 -8.66 15.31 13.78
C SER A 598 -8.67 16.83 13.86
N MET A 599 -7.74 17.51 13.19
CA MET A 599 -7.68 18.97 13.17
C MET A 599 -8.96 19.61 12.61
N VAL A 600 -9.45 19.09 11.48
CA VAL A 600 -10.71 19.53 10.88
C VAL A 600 -11.89 19.29 11.84
N GLY A 601 -11.93 18.12 12.50
CA GLY A 601 -12.94 17.80 13.51
C GLY A 601 -12.93 18.77 14.70
N PHE A 602 -11.74 19.14 15.20
CA PHE A 602 -11.60 20.15 16.25
C PHE A 602 -12.02 21.55 15.77
N TYR A 603 -11.68 21.91 14.52
CA TYR A 603 -12.12 23.17 13.94
C TYR A 603 -13.65 23.30 13.93
N TYR A 604 -14.38 22.25 13.53
CA TYR A 604 -15.84 22.27 13.55
C TYR A 604 -16.45 22.35 14.96
N LYS A 605 -15.72 21.92 16.00
CA LYS A 605 -16.18 21.97 17.40
C LYS A 605 -15.83 23.31 18.07
N SER A 606 -14.60 23.78 17.89
CA SER A 606 -14.03 24.96 18.54
C SER A 606 -13.19 25.80 17.55
N PRO A 607 -13.81 26.51 16.58
CA PRO A 607 -13.09 27.24 15.54
C PRO A 607 -12.09 28.26 16.10
N ALA A 608 -12.49 29.00 17.14
CA ALA A 608 -11.69 30.06 17.75
C ALA A 608 -10.39 29.54 18.43
N GLU A 609 -10.41 28.31 18.97
CA GLU A 609 -9.23 27.72 19.59
C GLU A 609 -8.21 27.28 18.55
N VAL A 610 -8.68 26.62 17.49
CA VAL A 610 -7.84 26.22 16.36
C VAL A 610 -7.24 27.44 15.65
N LEU A 611 -8.06 28.48 15.43
CA LEU A 611 -7.60 29.72 14.81
C LEU A 611 -6.52 30.41 15.67
N ARG A 612 -6.74 30.52 16.99
CA ARG A 612 -5.74 31.07 17.91
C ARG A 612 -4.44 30.26 17.91
N ALA A 613 -4.54 28.94 17.83
CA ALA A 613 -3.36 28.07 17.72
C ALA A 613 -2.61 28.32 16.40
N ALA A 614 -3.33 28.47 15.30
CA ALA A 614 -2.75 28.76 13.98
C ALA A 614 -2.07 30.14 13.93
N GLU A 615 -2.70 31.18 14.47
CA GLU A 615 -2.16 32.54 14.57
C GLU A 615 -0.88 32.60 15.43
N LYS A 616 -0.89 31.90 16.57
CA LYS A 616 0.26 31.85 17.50
C LYS A 616 1.29 30.77 17.13
N ASN A 617 1.05 30.03 16.06
CA ASN A 617 1.84 28.88 15.63
C ASN A 617 2.15 27.91 16.79
N LEU A 618 1.13 27.59 17.59
CA LEU A 618 1.26 26.62 18.68
C LEU A 618 1.42 25.21 18.11
N PRO A 619 2.12 24.31 18.82
CA PRO A 619 2.20 22.90 18.44
C PRO A 619 0.79 22.26 18.43
N PRO A 620 0.43 21.46 17.40
CA PRO A 620 -0.90 20.85 17.28
C PRO A 620 -1.33 20.04 18.50
N GLU A 621 -0.38 19.43 19.22
CA GLU A 621 -0.62 18.65 20.45
C GLU A 621 -1.36 19.47 21.52
N LYS A 622 -1.12 20.79 21.59
CA LYS A 622 -1.83 21.68 22.53
C LYS A 622 -3.30 21.91 22.18
N VAL A 623 -3.70 21.59 20.95
CA VAL A 623 -5.09 21.64 20.50
C VAL A 623 -5.78 20.29 20.73
N PHE A 624 -5.03 19.20 20.63
CA PHE A 624 -5.53 17.83 20.79
C PHE A 624 -5.79 17.44 22.26
N GLY A 625 -5.12 18.11 23.22
CA GLY A 625 -5.22 17.81 24.65
C GLY A 625 -4.09 16.90 25.11
#